data_AF-A0A4U1JCU4-F1
#
_entry.id   AF-A0A4U1JCU4-F1
#
_cell.length_a   1.000
_cell.length_b   1.000
_cell.length_c   1.000
_cell.angle_alpha   90.00
_cell.angle_beta   90.00
_cell.angle_gamma   90.00
#
_symmetry.space_group_name_H-M   'P 1'
#
loop_
_entity.id
_entity.type
_entity.pdbx_description
1 polymer ?
#
loop_
_entity_poly.entity_id
_entity_poly.type
_entity_poly.pdbx_seq_one_letter_code
_entity_poly.pdbx_strand_id
1 'polypeptide(L)'
;MQKRFAWASAFLAAIGLAAAACDKRAPPSLPAHPITSVSDLMPGARVGVQRGTTGAFYAEDTLAPRGVQIVTFIKAPDMYNALEAGQIQAIINDLPISEDVVERKPDLKIVQRIDNGEKYAFAVHKENLALLQGIDQALENLFADGTYKAIFTKYFPRQQLPSHVEEATAVPFSGCPSLSTVQPKMLTIGSDLPYPPFELFTESGETTGFDVELIEAIAKELCLTPKWVNSNFDT
;
A
#
# COMPACT_ATOMS: atom_id res chain seq x y z
N MET A 1 -10.97 13.41 11.19
CA MET A 1 -9.88 13.51 12.19
C MET A 1 -8.64 14.02 11.45
N GLN A 2 -7.99 15.10 11.88
CA GLN A 2 -6.77 15.58 11.19
C GLN A 2 -5.58 14.73 11.62
N LYS A 3 -4.78 14.24 10.66
CA LYS A 3 -3.62 13.35 10.86
C LYS A 3 -2.32 14.05 10.45
N ARG A 4 -1.18 13.64 11.00
CA ARG A 4 0.17 13.94 10.49
C ARG A 4 0.83 12.64 10.05
N PHE A 5 1.72 12.73 9.07
CA PHE A 5 2.44 11.58 8.53
C PHE A 5 3.88 11.60 9.02
N ALA A 6 4.32 10.50 9.61
CA ALA A 6 5.71 10.22 9.92
C ALA A 6 6.51 10.24 8.62
N TRP A 7 7.48 11.16 8.55
CA TRP A 7 8.35 11.33 7.40
C TRP A 7 9.59 10.45 7.59
N ALA A 8 9.40 9.18 7.28
CA ALA A 8 10.40 8.48 6.49
C ALA A 8 9.72 8.24 5.15
N SER A 9 10.32 8.67 4.04
CA SER A 9 10.02 7.96 2.80
C SER A 9 10.27 6.50 3.15
N ALA A 10 9.26 5.65 3.19
CA ALA A 10 9.47 4.21 3.41
C ALA A 10 9.28 3.46 2.09
N PHE A 11 8.74 4.12 1.06
CA PHE A 11 8.48 3.49 -0.23
C PHE A 11 8.55 4.54 -1.36
N LEU A 12 9.07 4.14 -2.51
CA LEU A 12 8.48 4.61 -3.77
C LEU A 12 7.28 3.69 -4.00
N ALA A 13 6.09 4.17 -3.66
CA ALA A 13 4.89 3.44 -4.02
C ALA A 13 4.68 3.66 -5.52
N ALA A 14 4.60 2.56 -6.25
CA ALA A 14 4.18 2.55 -7.63
C ALA A 14 2.82 1.88 -7.70
N ILE A 15 2.01 2.29 -8.65
CA ILE A 15 0.74 1.66 -8.95
C ILE A 15 0.93 0.73 -10.16
N GLY A 16 0.39 -0.48 -10.09
CA GLY A 16 0.26 -1.36 -11.25
C GLY A 16 -1.02 -1.06 -12.03
N LEU A 17 -0.89 -0.82 -13.34
CA LEU A 17 -1.99 -1.03 -14.27
C LEU A 17 -2.02 -2.52 -14.61
N ALA A 18 -3.10 -3.22 -14.25
CA ALA A 18 -3.29 -4.61 -14.66
C ALA A 18 -4.44 -4.73 -15.67
N ALA A 19 -4.25 -5.60 -16.66
CA ALA A 19 -5.24 -5.92 -17.68
C ALA A 19 -5.32 -7.44 -17.88
N ALA A 20 -6.49 -7.94 -18.26
CA ALA A 20 -6.65 -9.34 -18.64
C ALA A 20 -5.91 -9.61 -19.96
N ALA A 21 -5.24 -10.77 -20.07
CA ALA A 21 -4.75 -11.26 -21.34
C ALA A 21 -5.95 -11.53 -22.29
N CYS A 22 -5.81 -11.17 -23.58
CA CYS A 22 -6.90 -11.04 -24.56
C CYS A 22 -8.01 -12.12 -24.54
N ASP A 23 -9.24 -11.58 -24.52
CA ASP A 23 -10.48 -11.96 -25.23
C ASP A 23 -11.09 -13.37 -25.07
N LYS A 24 -12.00 -13.51 -24.08
CA LYS A 24 -13.19 -14.40 -24.17
C LYS A 24 -14.47 -13.87 -23.49
N ARG A 25 -14.45 -12.70 -22.84
CA ARG A 25 -15.57 -12.21 -22.00
C ARG A 25 -15.77 -10.68 -22.03
N ALA A 26 -15.29 -9.98 -23.06
CA ALA A 26 -15.56 -8.54 -23.16
C ALA A 26 -17.06 -8.29 -23.46
N PRO A 27 -17.75 -7.37 -22.76
CA PRO A 27 -19.07 -6.93 -23.16
C PRO A 27 -19.03 -6.31 -24.57
N PRO A 28 -20.16 -6.30 -25.31
CA PRO A 28 -20.16 -6.32 -26.79
C PRO A 28 -19.70 -5.05 -27.53
N SER A 29 -18.92 -4.15 -26.94
CA SER A 29 -18.57 -2.88 -27.58
C SER A 29 -17.17 -2.34 -27.29
N LEU A 30 -16.23 -3.16 -26.81
CA LEU A 30 -14.87 -2.68 -26.48
C LEU A 30 -13.89 -2.99 -27.62
N PRO A 31 -13.00 -2.04 -28.01
CA PRO A 31 -12.07 -2.27 -29.10
C PRO A 31 -11.10 -3.41 -28.77
N ALA A 32 -10.86 -4.28 -29.75
CA ALA A 32 -10.04 -5.51 -29.67
C ALA A 32 -8.52 -5.25 -29.58
N HIS A 33 -8.09 -4.06 -29.15
CA HIS A 33 -6.67 -3.72 -29.06
C HIS A 33 -6.13 -4.08 -27.68
N PRO A 34 -4.97 -4.77 -27.60
CA PRO A 34 -4.34 -5.09 -26.32
C PRO A 34 -4.05 -3.81 -25.52
N ILE A 35 -4.47 -3.78 -24.25
CA ILE A 35 -4.05 -2.73 -23.32
C ILE A 35 -2.66 -3.09 -22.83
N THR A 36 -1.70 -2.23 -23.14
CA THR A 36 -0.30 -2.34 -22.71
C THR A 36 0.10 -1.19 -21.79
N SER A 37 -0.65 -0.08 -21.81
CA SER A 37 -0.43 1.08 -20.95
C SER A 37 -1.70 1.94 -20.82
N VAL A 38 -1.66 2.94 -19.94
CA VAL A 38 -2.74 3.92 -19.77
C VAL A 38 -3.03 4.73 -21.03
N SER A 39 -2.11 4.82 -22.00
CA SER A 39 -2.36 5.52 -23.26
C SER A 39 -3.32 4.76 -24.16
N ASP A 40 -3.42 3.44 -24.01
CA ASP A 40 -4.30 2.58 -24.81
C ASP A 40 -5.77 2.66 -24.35
N LEU A 41 -6.03 3.28 -23.20
CA LEU A 41 -7.36 3.50 -22.66
C LEU A 41 -8.08 4.61 -23.43
N MET A 42 -9.04 4.19 -24.26
CA MET A 42 -9.87 5.06 -25.09
C MET A 42 -11.07 5.64 -24.31
N PRO A 43 -11.68 6.75 -24.78
CA PRO A 43 -12.95 7.24 -24.23
C PRO A 43 -14.00 6.12 -24.16
N GLY A 44 -14.68 5.99 -23.03
CA GLY A 44 -15.64 4.94 -22.73
C GLY A 44 -15.04 3.66 -22.12
N ALA A 45 -13.71 3.49 -22.13
CA ALA A 45 -13.06 2.40 -21.40
C ALA A 45 -13.39 2.48 -19.90
N ARG A 46 -13.60 1.33 -19.27
CA ARG A 46 -13.95 1.19 -17.85
C ARG A 46 -12.73 0.71 -17.07
N VAL A 47 -12.28 1.52 -16.12
CA VAL A 47 -11.11 1.23 -15.28
C VAL A 47 -11.54 1.10 -13.82
N GLY A 48 -11.22 -0.03 -13.21
CA GLY A 48 -11.45 -0.25 -11.79
C GLY A 48 -10.42 0.46 -10.92
N VAL A 49 -10.86 1.06 -9.82
CA VAL A 49 -9.99 1.59 -8.75
C VAL A 49 -10.54 1.23 -7.38
N GLN A 50 -9.68 1.07 -6.38
CA GLN A 50 -10.11 0.99 -4.98
C GLN A 50 -10.34 2.40 -4.42
N ARG A 51 -11.48 2.61 -3.77
CA ARG A 51 -11.88 3.90 -3.20
C ARG A 51 -10.84 4.43 -2.22
N GLY A 52 -10.61 5.74 -2.24
CA GLY A 52 -9.78 6.42 -1.25
C GLY A 52 -8.28 6.13 -1.36
N THR A 53 -7.85 5.52 -2.47
CA THR A 53 -6.43 5.29 -2.77
C THR A 53 -5.87 6.37 -3.67
N THR A 54 -4.55 6.53 -3.65
CA THR A 54 -3.81 7.34 -4.63
C THR A 54 -4.04 6.88 -6.07
N GLY A 55 -4.30 5.58 -6.29
CA GLY A 55 -4.67 5.04 -7.59
C GLY A 55 -6.02 5.53 -8.08
N ALA A 56 -7.01 5.65 -7.19
CA ALA A 56 -8.27 6.29 -7.52
C ALA A 56 -8.07 7.76 -7.91
N PHE A 57 -7.32 8.53 -7.12
CA PHE A 57 -7.04 9.93 -7.43
C PHE A 57 -6.29 10.10 -8.75
N TYR A 58 -5.26 9.27 -9.00
CA TYR A 58 -4.56 9.27 -10.29
C TYR A 58 -5.52 9.01 -11.45
N ALA A 59 -6.40 8.00 -11.34
CA ALA A 59 -7.33 7.66 -12.41
C ALA A 59 -8.38 8.77 -12.64
N GLU A 60 -8.90 9.35 -11.56
CA GLU A 60 -9.84 10.48 -11.59
C GLU A 60 -9.20 11.73 -12.20
N ASP A 61 -7.96 12.06 -11.82
CA ASP A 61 -7.29 13.29 -12.28
C ASP A 61 -6.72 13.18 -13.70
N THR A 62 -6.35 11.96 -14.14
CA THR A 62 -5.60 11.78 -15.41
C THR A 62 -6.38 11.04 -16.49
N LEU A 63 -7.27 10.11 -16.12
CA LEU A 63 -7.99 9.26 -17.08
C LEU A 63 -9.44 9.72 -17.28
N ALA A 64 -10.13 10.13 -16.22
CA ALA A 64 -11.50 10.62 -16.34
C ALA A 64 -11.62 11.82 -17.32
N PRO A 65 -10.70 12.82 -17.33
CA PRO A 65 -10.74 13.91 -18.31
C PRO A 65 -10.56 13.46 -19.76
N ARG A 66 -9.99 12.26 -19.98
CA ARG A 66 -9.85 11.62 -21.31
C ARG A 66 -11.10 10.85 -21.73
N GLY A 67 -12.17 10.87 -20.93
CA GLY A 67 -13.42 10.16 -21.18
C GLY A 67 -13.42 8.70 -20.72
N VAL A 68 -12.42 8.26 -19.94
CA VAL A 68 -12.40 6.94 -19.31
C VAL A 68 -13.40 6.91 -18.15
N GLN A 69 -14.18 5.84 -18.04
CA GLN A 69 -15.14 5.61 -16.95
C GLN A 69 -14.43 4.97 -15.76
N ILE A 70 -14.32 5.71 -14.65
CA ILE A 70 -13.75 5.19 -13.41
C ILE A 70 -14.83 4.40 -12.65
N VAL A 71 -14.53 3.15 -12.33
CA VAL A 71 -15.40 2.23 -11.60
C VAL A 71 -14.80 1.99 -10.22
N THR A 72 -15.40 2.58 -9.19
CA THR A 72 -14.88 2.52 -7.83
C THR A 72 -15.36 1.26 -7.11
N PHE A 73 -14.42 0.57 -6.46
CA PHE A 73 -14.67 -0.58 -5.60
C PHE A 73 -14.27 -0.26 -4.16
N ILE A 74 -14.97 -0.87 -3.21
CA ILE A 74 -14.60 -0.78 -1.80
C ILE A 74 -13.41 -1.71 -1.50
N LYS A 75 -13.49 -2.95 -1.99
CA LYS A 75 -12.50 -3.99 -1.74
C LYS A 75 -11.73 -4.31 -3.01
N ALA A 76 -10.40 -4.36 -2.92
CA ALA A 76 -9.55 -4.76 -4.05
C ALA A 76 -9.94 -6.11 -4.67
N PRO A 77 -10.28 -7.19 -3.92
CA PRO A 77 -10.72 -8.46 -4.52
C PRO A 77 -11.90 -8.34 -5.49
N ASP A 78 -12.89 -7.48 -5.18
CA ASP A 78 -14.07 -7.28 -6.05
C ASP A 78 -13.67 -6.62 -7.37
N MET A 79 -12.70 -5.70 -7.33
CA MET A 79 -12.12 -5.06 -8.50
C MET A 79 -11.40 -6.07 -9.41
N TYR A 80 -10.58 -6.96 -8.85
CA TYR A 80 -9.94 -8.03 -9.64
C TYR A 80 -10.96 -9.00 -10.25
N ASN A 81 -12.00 -9.38 -9.49
CA ASN A 81 -13.06 -10.25 -10.00
C ASN A 81 -13.83 -9.59 -11.15
N ALA A 82 -14.11 -8.29 -11.07
CA ALA A 82 -14.73 -7.54 -12.16
C ALA A 82 -13.87 -7.50 -13.44
N LEU A 83 -12.54 -7.41 -13.27
CA LEU A 83 -11.59 -7.49 -14.39
C LEU A 83 -11.63 -8.86 -15.06
N GLU A 84 -11.56 -9.95 -14.30
CA GLU A 84 -11.65 -11.32 -14.82
C GLU A 84 -13.00 -11.65 -15.45
N ALA A 85 -14.08 -11.06 -14.92
CA ALA A 85 -15.41 -11.16 -15.48
C ALA A 85 -15.60 -10.32 -16.76
N GLY A 86 -14.61 -9.50 -17.15
CA GLY A 86 -14.68 -8.61 -18.30
C GLY A 86 -15.56 -7.37 -18.11
N GLN A 87 -16.04 -7.12 -16.89
CA GLN A 87 -16.91 -5.97 -16.58
C GLN A 87 -16.17 -4.62 -16.64
N ILE A 88 -14.85 -4.67 -16.49
CA ILE A 88 -13.90 -3.57 -16.63
C ILE A 88 -12.70 -4.05 -17.46
N GLN A 89 -11.93 -3.12 -18.03
CA GLN A 89 -10.87 -3.44 -19.00
C GLN A 89 -9.48 -3.41 -18.38
N ALA A 90 -9.30 -2.56 -17.37
CA ALA A 90 -8.08 -2.50 -16.59
C ALA A 90 -8.40 -2.08 -15.16
N ILE A 91 -7.41 -2.23 -14.28
CA ILE A 91 -7.45 -1.75 -12.90
C ILE A 91 -6.20 -0.94 -12.60
N ILE A 92 -6.33 0.03 -11.70
CA ILE A 92 -5.21 0.80 -11.15
C ILE A 92 -5.19 0.54 -9.64
N ASN A 93 -4.13 -0.11 -9.15
CA ASN A 93 -4.00 -0.58 -7.77
C ASN A 93 -2.54 -0.61 -7.30
N ASP A 94 -2.31 -0.66 -5.99
CA ASP A 94 -0.96 -0.75 -5.41
C ASP A 94 -0.13 -1.89 -6.04
N LEU A 95 1.10 -1.57 -6.45
CA LEU A 95 1.98 -2.53 -7.15
C LEU A 95 2.24 -3.81 -6.33
N PRO A 96 2.57 -3.77 -5.02
CA PRO A 96 2.85 -4.99 -4.27
C PRO A 96 1.67 -5.95 -4.23
N ILE A 97 0.45 -5.42 -4.10
CA ILE A 97 -0.79 -6.20 -4.16
C ILE A 97 -1.00 -6.79 -5.55
N SER A 98 -0.81 -5.98 -6.60
CA SER A 98 -0.95 -6.46 -7.98
C SER A 98 0.07 -7.54 -8.32
N GLU A 99 1.32 -7.43 -7.87
CA GLU A 99 2.35 -8.44 -8.07
C GLU A 99 1.95 -9.77 -7.43
N ASP A 100 1.51 -9.73 -6.18
CA ASP A 100 1.03 -10.90 -5.45
C ASP A 100 -0.21 -11.56 -6.10
N VAL A 101 -1.13 -10.75 -6.64
CA VAL A 101 -2.33 -11.28 -7.32
C VAL A 101 -2.00 -11.93 -8.67
N VAL A 102 -1.18 -11.30 -9.53
CA VAL A 102 -0.88 -11.87 -10.86
C VAL A 102 -0.05 -13.14 -10.79
N GLU A 103 0.72 -13.35 -9.71
CA GLU A 103 1.38 -14.64 -9.47
C GLU A 103 0.40 -15.79 -9.27
N ARG A 104 -0.74 -15.52 -8.64
CA ARG A 104 -1.79 -16.52 -8.40
C ARG A 104 -2.82 -16.58 -9.51
N LYS A 105 -2.90 -15.55 -10.35
CA LYS A 105 -3.88 -15.39 -11.44
C LYS A 105 -3.13 -15.17 -12.77
N PRO A 106 -2.64 -16.23 -13.44
CA PRO A 106 -1.79 -16.11 -14.62
C PRO A 106 -2.47 -15.47 -15.85
N ASP A 107 -3.81 -15.38 -15.85
CA ASP A 107 -4.57 -14.69 -16.90
C ASP A 107 -4.54 -13.16 -16.75
N LEU A 108 -4.06 -12.67 -15.60
CA LEU A 108 -3.85 -11.26 -15.34
C LEU A 108 -2.37 -10.90 -15.47
N LYS A 109 -2.11 -9.70 -15.96
CA LYS A 109 -0.75 -9.18 -16.10
C LYS A 109 -0.70 -7.72 -15.67
N ILE A 110 0.38 -7.34 -15.01
CA ILE A 110 0.74 -5.93 -14.85
C ILE A 110 1.31 -5.48 -16.20
N VAL A 111 0.61 -4.55 -16.85
CA VAL A 111 1.00 -4.05 -18.17
C VAL A 111 1.81 -2.76 -18.09
N GLN A 112 1.64 -2.00 -17.00
CA GLN A 112 2.42 -0.79 -16.74
C GLN A 112 2.62 -0.60 -15.24
N ARG A 113 3.82 -0.15 -14.84
CA ARG A 113 4.07 0.45 -13.53
C ARG A 113 3.97 1.96 -13.67
N ILE A 114 3.16 2.60 -12.82
CA ILE A 114 2.90 4.04 -12.81
C ILE A 114 3.63 4.60 -11.59
N ASP A 115 4.60 5.47 -11.84
CA ASP A 115 5.20 6.32 -10.81
C ASP A 115 4.39 7.61 -10.72
N ASN A 116 3.58 7.72 -9.67
CA ASN A 116 2.78 8.91 -9.36
C ASN A 116 3.42 9.72 -8.22
N GLY A 117 4.65 9.41 -7.81
CA GLY A 117 5.33 10.06 -6.69
C GLY A 117 4.78 9.70 -5.31
N GLU A 118 3.93 8.68 -5.19
CA GLU A 118 3.35 8.25 -3.93
C GLU A 118 4.41 7.77 -2.93
N LYS A 119 4.16 8.07 -1.65
CA LYS A 119 4.95 7.65 -0.50
C LYS A 119 4.03 6.98 0.51
N TYR A 120 4.40 5.79 0.97
CA TYR A 120 3.77 5.19 2.14
C TYR A 120 4.34 5.80 3.41
N ALA A 121 3.48 5.96 4.42
CA ALA A 121 3.82 6.57 5.69
C ALA A 121 2.89 6.07 6.80
N PHE A 122 3.39 6.06 8.03
CA PHE A 122 2.55 5.89 9.21
C PHE A 122 1.86 7.21 9.55
N ALA A 123 0.56 7.14 9.77
CA ALA A 123 -0.22 8.30 10.20
C ALA A 123 -0.38 8.29 11.73
N VAL A 124 -0.07 9.41 12.37
CA VAL A 124 -0.28 9.63 13.81
C VAL A 124 -1.30 10.74 14.05
N HIS A 125 -1.81 10.82 15.29
CA HIS A 125 -2.65 11.93 15.71
C HIS A 125 -1.92 13.26 15.52
N LYS A 126 -2.57 14.28 14.94
CA LYS A 126 -1.92 15.54 14.54
C LYS A 126 -1.15 16.24 15.66
N GLU A 127 -1.63 16.14 16.89
CA GLU A 127 -1.03 16.79 18.05
C GLU A 127 0.06 15.93 18.74
N ASN A 128 0.26 14.67 18.32
CA ASN A 128 1.25 13.78 18.93
C ASN A 128 2.60 13.85 18.20
N LEU A 129 3.26 15.01 18.31
CA LEU A 129 4.55 15.24 17.67
C LEU A 129 5.68 14.39 18.26
N ALA A 130 5.59 14.04 19.55
CA ALA A 130 6.59 13.18 20.18
C ALA A 130 6.57 11.77 19.59
N LEU A 131 5.37 11.20 19.36
CA LEU A 131 5.26 9.90 18.70
C LEU A 131 5.71 9.96 17.24
N LEU A 132 5.35 11.04 16.53
CA LEU A 132 5.81 11.29 15.16
C LEU A 132 7.35 11.21 15.07
N GLN A 133 8.03 12.03 15.87
CA GLN A 133 9.49 12.09 15.92
C GLN A 133 10.12 10.78 16.39
N GLY A 134 9.49 10.09 17.35
CA GLY A 134 9.94 8.78 17.80
C GLY A 134 9.89 7.75 16.68
N ILE A 135 8.78 7.67 15.93
CA ILE A 135 8.64 6.75 14.80
C ILE A 135 9.66 7.08 13.71
N ASP A 136 9.82 8.36 13.35
CA ASP A 136 10.79 8.80 12.34
C ASP A 136 12.22 8.37 12.74
N GLN A 137 12.61 8.63 13.99
CA GLN A 137 13.94 8.25 14.48
C GLN A 137 14.14 6.73 14.54
N ALA A 138 13.12 5.99 14.97
CA ALA A 138 13.17 4.53 14.99
C ALA A 138 13.32 3.98 13.57
N LEU A 139 12.58 4.50 12.59
CA LEU A 139 12.70 4.10 11.18
C LEU A 139 14.10 4.34 10.63
N GLU A 140 14.70 5.52 10.88
CA GLU A 140 16.09 5.81 10.50
C GLU A 140 17.08 4.81 11.11
N ASN A 141 16.88 4.42 12.38
CA ASN A 141 17.72 3.40 13.02
C ASN A 141 17.55 2.04 12.35
N LEU A 142 16.32 1.64 12.03
CA LEU A 142 16.02 0.37 11.36
C LEU A 142 16.50 0.33 9.90
N PHE A 143 16.58 1.48 9.23
CA PHE A 143 17.22 1.59 7.92
C PHE A 143 18.72 1.36 8.05
N ALA A 144 19.37 2.08 8.97
CA ALA A 144 20.82 2.05 9.14
C ALA A 144 21.36 0.71 9.68
N ASP A 145 20.61 0.01 10.53
CA ASP A 145 21.02 -1.29 11.08
C ASP A 145 20.66 -2.50 10.19
N GLY A 146 19.93 -2.26 9.10
CA GLY A 146 19.52 -3.26 8.12
C GLY A 146 18.27 -4.06 8.48
N THR A 147 17.63 -3.80 9.63
CA THR A 147 16.39 -4.46 10.04
C THR A 147 15.27 -4.21 9.04
N TYR A 148 15.11 -2.97 8.58
CA TYR A 148 14.12 -2.62 7.56
C TYR A 148 14.37 -3.39 6.26
N LYS A 149 15.62 -3.45 5.81
CA LYS A 149 16.00 -4.19 4.59
C LYS A 149 15.65 -5.67 4.69
N ALA A 150 15.87 -6.28 5.86
CA ALA A 150 15.52 -7.67 6.09
C ALA A 150 13.99 -7.90 6.00
N ILE A 151 13.20 -7.05 6.68
CA ILE A 151 11.73 -7.11 6.64
C ILE A 151 11.22 -6.86 5.21
N PHE A 152 11.69 -5.80 4.54
CA PHE A 152 11.31 -5.47 3.17
C PHE A 152 11.60 -6.62 2.19
N THR A 153 12.81 -7.18 2.24
CA THR A 153 13.22 -8.26 1.31
C THR A 153 12.39 -9.53 1.51
N LYS A 154 11.96 -9.80 2.75
CA LYS A 154 11.10 -10.95 3.07
C LYS A 154 9.74 -10.85 2.37
N TYR A 155 9.12 -9.66 2.35
CA TYR A 155 7.77 -9.47 1.80
C TYR A 155 7.76 -9.04 0.32
N PHE A 156 8.82 -8.36 -0.14
CA PHE A 156 8.91 -7.80 -1.48
C PHE A 156 10.22 -8.19 -2.19
N PRO A 157 10.53 -9.49 -2.35
CA PRO A 157 11.84 -9.96 -2.84
C PRO A 157 12.17 -9.54 -4.28
N ARG A 158 11.18 -9.05 -5.04
CA ARG A 158 11.35 -8.57 -6.43
C ARG A 158 11.32 -7.06 -6.55
N GLN A 159 11.10 -6.35 -5.46
CA GLN A 159 11.11 -4.90 -5.47
C GLN A 159 12.47 -4.37 -5.08
N GLN A 160 12.85 -3.25 -5.69
CA GLN A 160 14.08 -2.57 -5.32
C GLN A 160 13.88 -1.93 -3.95
N LEU A 161 14.88 -2.08 -3.09
CA LEU A 161 14.91 -1.35 -1.83
C LEU A 161 14.83 0.16 -2.12
N PRO A 162 14.01 0.92 -1.38
CA PRO A 162 13.93 2.37 -1.59
C PRO A 162 15.29 3.04 -1.36
N SER A 163 15.69 3.95 -2.26
CA SER A 163 17.07 4.48 -2.30
C SER A 163 17.52 5.21 -1.03
N HIS A 164 16.61 5.93 -0.35
CA HIS A 164 16.93 6.65 0.89
C HIS A 164 17.30 5.71 2.05
N VAL A 165 16.90 4.43 2.00
CA VAL A 165 17.24 3.46 3.05
C VAL A 165 18.76 3.24 3.09
N GLU A 166 19.43 3.31 1.94
CA GLU A 166 20.89 3.12 1.85
C GLU A 166 21.67 4.34 2.35
N GLU A 167 21.02 5.49 2.50
CA GLU A 167 21.62 6.76 2.94
C GLU A 167 21.39 7.01 4.45
N ALA A 168 20.61 6.16 5.12
CA ALA A 168 20.20 6.36 6.50
C ALA A 168 21.38 6.28 7.48
N THR A 169 21.36 7.15 8.47
CA THR A 169 22.34 7.17 9.56
C THR A 169 21.65 6.96 10.89
N ALA A 170 22.05 5.91 11.62
CA ALA A 170 21.48 5.61 12.93
C ALA A 170 21.77 6.76 13.92
N VAL A 171 20.74 7.19 14.64
CA VAL A 171 20.86 7.99 15.86
C VAL A 171 20.16 7.20 16.98
N PRO A 172 20.87 6.26 17.61
CA PRO A 172 20.28 5.37 18.60
C PRO A 172 19.71 6.14 19.78
N PHE A 173 18.58 5.67 20.32
CA PHE A 173 18.04 6.24 21.55
C PHE A 173 18.98 5.96 22.74
N SER A 174 19.20 6.96 23.61
CA SER A 174 20.00 6.80 24.84
C SER A 174 19.26 6.06 25.97
N GLY A 175 18.20 5.31 25.64
CA GLY A 175 17.21 4.72 26.54
C GLY A 175 15.80 4.84 25.95
N CYS A 176 14.78 4.39 26.69
CA CYS A 176 13.40 4.48 26.20
C CYS A 176 12.96 5.94 26.03
N PRO A 177 12.49 6.37 24.84
CA PRO A 177 12.00 7.73 24.65
C PRO A 177 10.79 8.01 25.54
N SER A 178 10.68 9.23 26.07
CA SER A 178 9.53 9.64 26.88
C SER A 178 8.35 9.96 25.97
N LEU A 179 7.48 8.99 25.76
CA LEU A 179 6.29 9.11 24.92
C LEU A 179 5.02 9.11 25.76
N SER A 180 4.11 10.03 25.45
CA SER A 180 2.76 10.04 26.05
C SER A 180 1.87 9.06 25.27
N THR A 181 1.32 8.07 25.98
CA THR A 181 0.39 7.07 25.43
C THR A 181 -0.96 7.15 26.14
N VAL A 182 -2.04 6.83 25.43
CA VAL A 182 -3.40 6.80 26.02
C VAL A 182 -3.50 5.72 27.11
N GLN A 183 -2.92 4.55 26.84
CA GLN A 183 -2.70 3.50 27.84
C GLN A 183 -1.20 3.38 28.08
N PRO A 184 -0.71 3.31 29.34
CA PRO A 184 0.72 3.29 29.62
C PRO A 184 1.47 2.23 28.80
N LYS A 185 2.55 2.65 28.13
CA LYS A 185 3.41 1.81 27.27
C LYS A 185 2.72 1.11 26.09
N MET A 186 1.48 1.47 25.76
CA MET A 186 0.76 0.86 24.64
C MET A 186 0.83 1.74 23.39
N LEU A 187 1.32 1.18 22.29
CA LEU A 187 1.16 1.75 20.95
C LEU A 187 -0.10 1.14 20.32
N THR A 188 -1.19 1.92 20.24
CA THR A 188 -2.41 1.45 19.57
C THR A 188 -2.32 1.73 18.08
N ILE A 189 -2.45 0.67 17.26
CA ILE A 189 -2.33 0.73 15.80
C ILE A 189 -3.69 0.42 15.18
N GLY A 190 -4.21 1.37 14.43
CA GLY A 190 -5.42 1.17 13.63
C GLY A 190 -5.05 0.82 12.20
N SER A 191 -5.56 -0.31 11.71
CA SER A 191 -5.41 -0.75 10.31
C SER A 191 -6.72 -1.41 9.85
N ASP A 192 -6.99 -1.34 8.55
CA ASP A 192 -8.11 -2.04 7.92
C ASP A 192 -7.67 -3.46 7.57
N LEU A 193 -7.95 -4.38 8.48
CA LEU A 193 -7.49 -5.75 8.40
C LEU A 193 -8.58 -6.64 7.77
N PRO A 194 -8.22 -7.55 6.84
CA PRO A 194 -6.87 -7.89 6.36
C PRO A 194 -6.49 -7.23 5.01
N TYR A 195 -5.19 -6.96 4.84
CA TYR A 195 -4.58 -6.46 3.60
C TYR A 195 -3.22 -7.13 3.30
N PRO A 196 -3.19 -8.39 2.83
CA PRO A 196 -1.94 -9.06 2.44
C PRO A 196 -1.21 -8.31 1.32
N PRO A 197 0.15 -8.24 1.34
CA PRO A 197 1.07 -8.86 2.30
C PRO A 197 1.42 -7.96 3.51
N PHE A 198 0.74 -6.84 3.68
CA PHE A 198 1.09 -5.81 4.66
C PHE A 198 0.59 -6.16 6.07
N GLU A 199 -0.66 -6.60 6.19
CA GLU A 199 -1.25 -6.93 7.49
C GLU A 199 -2.37 -7.97 7.40
N LEU A 200 -2.25 -9.03 8.19
CA LEU A 200 -3.08 -10.23 8.15
C LEU A 200 -3.35 -10.73 9.56
N PHE A 201 -4.46 -11.43 9.76
CA PHE A 201 -4.61 -12.35 10.88
C PHE A 201 -4.23 -13.77 10.44
N THR A 202 -3.38 -14.44 11.23
CA THR A 202 -3.14 -15.87 11.11
C THR A 202 -4.37 -16.66 11.57
N GLU A 203 -4.40 -17.96 11.29
CA GLU A 203 -5.44 -18.86 11.81
C GLU A 203 -5.48 -18.90 13.35
N SER A 204 -4.35 -18.62 14.01
CA SER A 204 -4.24 -18.49 15.48
C SER A 204 -4.78 -17.16 16.02
N GLY A 205 -5.16 -16.22 15.15
CA GLY A 205 -5.61 -14.88 15.52
C GLY A 205 -4.49 -13.88 15.81
N GLU A 206 -3.23 -14.23 15.53
CA GLU A 206 -2.08 -13.34 15.64
C GLU A 206 -1.96 -12.48 14.38
N THR A 207 -1.41 -11.27 14.50
CA THR A 207 -1.15 -10.41 13.34
C THR A 207 0.18 -10.77 12.68
N THR A 208 0.25 -10.73 11.34
CA THR A 208 1.50 -10.87 10.58
C THR A 208 1.46 -10.03 9.30
N GLY A 209 2.62 -9.74 8.72
CA GLY A 209 2.74 -8.97 7.48
C GLY A 209 3.84 -7.92 7.57
N PHE A 210 4.12 -7.25 6.45
CA PHE A 210 5.17 -6.24 6.38
C PHE A 210 4.96 -5.09 7.38
N ASP A 211 3.77 -4.48 7.42
CA ASP A 211 3.46 -3.38 8.34
C ASP A 211 3.48 -3.85 9.79
N VAL A 212 3.08 -5.11 10.03
CA VAL A 212 3.10 -5.72 11.36
C VAL A 212 4.53 -5.84 11.88
N GLU A 213 5.42 -6.50 11.13
CA GLU A 213 6.81 -6.71 11.57
C GLU A 213 7.59 -5.39 11.65
N LEU A 214 7.29 -4.44 10.76
CA LEU A 214 7.91 -3.12 10.79
C LEU A 214 7.47 -2.33 12.04
N ILE A 215 6.18 -2.30 12.36
CA ILE A 215 5.69 -1.63 13.57
C ILE A 215 6.17 -2.32 14.83
N GLU A 216 6.30 -3.64 14.85
CA GLU A 216 6.89 -4.36 15.99
C GLU A 216 8.35 -3.97 16.22
N ALA A 217 9.15 -3.84 15.15
CA ALA A 217 10.52 -3.36 15.23
C ALA A 217 10.59 -1.89 15.73
N ILE A 218 9.72 -1.02 15.23
CA ILE A 218 9.60 0.37 15.70
C ILE A 218 9.17 0.41 17.18
N ALA A 219 8.16 -0.36 17.57
CA ALA A 219 7.67 -0.38 18.94
C ALA A 219 8.76 -0.83 19.93
N LYS A 220 9.64 -1.74 19.51
CA LYS A 220 10.80 -2.18 20.28
C LYS A 220 11.80 -1.03 20.52
N GLU A 221 12.17 -0.28 19.48
CA GLU A 221 13.01 0.94 19.60
C GLU A 221 12.40 1.95 20.58
N LEU A 222 11.07 2.09 20.57
CA LEU A 222 10.33 3.02 21.41
C LEU A 222 10.00 2.50 22.82
N CYS A 223 10.37 1.25 23.14
CA CYS A 223 9.97 0.57 24.37
C CYS A 223 8.45 0.53 24.61
N LEU A 224 7.66 0.38 23.54
CA LEU A 224 6.21 0.26 23.57
C LEU A 224 5.77 -1.17 23.21
N THR A 225 4.57 -1.53 23.67
CA THR A 225 3.89 -2.76 23.27
C THR A 225 2.86 -2.43 22.19
N PRO A 226 2.94 -3.03 21.00
CA PRO A 226 1.97 -2.81 19.94
C PRO A 226 0.63 -3.50 20.29
N LYS A 227 -0.47 -2.82 19.95
CA LYS A 227 -1.83 -3.37 20.00
C LYS A 227 -2.58 -2.97 18.74
N TRP A 228 -2.84 -3.97 17.90
CA TRP A 228 -3.61 -3.82 16.68
C TRP A 228 -5.10 -3.73 16.98
N VAL A 229 -5.77 -2.81 16.30
CA VAL A 229 -7.21 -2.61 16.34
C VAL A 229 -7.70 -2.56 14.91
N ASN A 230 -8.52 -3.55 14.53
CA ASN A 230 -9.17 -3.51 13.23
C ASN A 230 -10.09 -2.29 13.16
N SER A 231 -9.83 -1.42 12.20
CA SER A 231 -10.55 -0.16 11.99
C SER A 231 -10.84 -0.03 10.51
N ASN A 232 -12.12 -0.10 10.15
CA ASN A 232 -12.53 0.11 8.79
C ASN A 232 -12.25 1.56 8.37
N PHE A 233 -11.55 1.76 7.25
CA PHE A 233 -11.25 3.09 6.70
C PHE A 233 -12.35 3.64 5.78
N ASP A 234 -13.42 2.88 5.53
CA ASP A 234 -14.54 3.20 4.64
C ASP A 234 -15.68 4.02 5.26
N THR A 235 -15.57 4.41 6.54
CA THR A 235 -16.63 5.09 7.31
C THR A 235 -16.60 6.61 7.17
#